data_AF-A0AAN4Z891-F1
#
_entry.id   AF-A0AAN4Z891-F1
#
_cell.length_a   1.000
_cell.length_b   1.000
_cell.length_c   1.000
_cell.angle_alpha   90.00
_cell.angle_beta   90.00
_cell.angle_gamma   90.00
#
_symmetry.space_group_name_H-M   'P 1'
#
loop_
_entity.id
_entity.type
_entity.pdbx_description
1 polymer ?
#
loop_
_entity_poly.entity_id
_entity_poly.type
_entity_poly.pdbx_seq_one_letter_code
_entity_poly.pdbx_strand_id
1 'polypeptide(L)'
;MVREVASNAMAAHMNSFKRWGVSADWSDPYVTKSPEYVSTQLRAFVRLVEKGLVYWDFKPVLVSPSSGTALAESELEYKDDHSSLAVFYRFKVSNYKMSFLCIGI
;
A
#
# COMPACT_ATOMS: atom_id res chain seq x y z
N MET A 1 -4.33 -3.80 21.89
CA MET A 1 -3.52 -4.71 21.05
C MET A 1 -2.47 -3.96 20.22
N VAL A 2 -2.79 -3.34 19.07
CA VAL A 2 -1.75 -2.74 18.17
C VAL A 2 -0.92 -1.63 18.84
N ARG A 3 -1.55 -0.73 19.59
CA ARG A 3 -0.86 0.35 20.31
C ARG A 3 0.13 -0.15 21.36
N GLU A 4 -0.17 -1.28 21.98
CA GLU A 4 0.64 -1.90 23.02
C GLU A 4 1.85 -2.60 22.41
N VAL A 5 1.61 -3.42 21.36
CA VAL A 5 2.68 -4.06 20.58
C VAL A 5 3.67 -3.01 20.05
N ALA A 6 3.18 -1.90 19.49
CA ALA A 6 4.02 -0.81 19.04
C ALA A 6 4.85 -0.19 20.18
N SER A 7 4.24 -0.02 21.36
CA SER A 7 4.94 0.56 22.52
C SER A 7 6.06 -0.35 23.04
N ASN A 8 5.78 -1.66 23.08
CA ASN A 8 6.76 -2.67 23.50
C ASN A 8 7.92 -2.76 22.51
N ALA A 9 7.62 -2.79 21.20
CA ALA A 9 8.64 -2.80 20.15
C ALA A 9 9.52 -1.55 20.17
N MET A 10 8.92 -0.36 20.34
CA MET A 10 9.67 0.91 20.47
C MET A 10 10.64 0.86 21.65
N ALA A 11 10.20 0.40 22.83
CA ALA A 11 11.04 0.29 24.00
C ALA A 11 12.23 -0.67 23.78
N ALA A 12 11.98 -1.83 23.17
CA ALA A 12 13.01 -2.80 22.84
C ALA A 12 14.05 -2.26 21.85
N HIS A 13 13.59 -1.56 20.81
CA HIS A 13 14.46 -0.92 19.82
C HIS A 13 15.29 0.22 20.44
N MET A 14 14.68 1.10 21.24
CA MET A 14 15.39 2.20 21.91
C MET A 14 16.51 1.69 22.83
N ASN A 15 16.25 0.62 23.59
CA ASN A 15 17.28 0.01 24.44
C ASN A 15 18.45 -0.55 23.61
N SER A 16 18.17 -1.12 22.43
CA SER A 16 19.19 -1.63 21.54
C SER A 16 20.03 -0.50 20.91
N PHE A 17 19.40 0.58 20.47
CA PHE A 17 20.12 1.75 19.94
C PHE A 17 20.98 2.47 20.99
N LYS A 18 20.48 2.61 22.22
CA LYS A 18 21.28 3.10 23.35
C LYS A 18 22.51 2.22 23.61
N ARG A 19 22.35 0.90 23.56
CA ARG A 19 23.46 -0.06 23.70
C ARG A 19 24.49 0.05 22.58
N TRP A 20 24.06 0.42 21.37
CA TRP A 20 24.95 0.68 20.23
C TRP A 20 25.63 2.05 20.27
N GLY A 21 25.38 2.87 21.30
CA GLY A 21 26.01 4.18 21.45
C GLY A 21 25.45 5.26 20.52
N VAL A 22 24.23 5.06 19.98
CA VAL A 22 23.56 6.10 19.18
C VAL A 22 23.24 7.30 20.08
N SER A 23 23.63 8.49 19.64
CA SER A 23 23.28 9.75 20.31
C SER A 23 22.00 10.30 19.69
N ALA A 24 20.93 10.38 20.49
CA ALA A 24 19.65 10.95 20.12
C ALA A 24 18.93 11.47 21.38
N ASP A 25 17.90 12.29 21.20
CA ASP A 25 17.00 12.64 22.29
C ASP A 25 16.07 11.46 22.59
N TRP A 26 16.36 10.75 23.68
CA TRP A 26 15.60 9.59 24.13
C TRP A 26 14.45 9.96 25.08
N SER A 27 14.35 11.23 25.49
CA SER A 27 13.37 11.70 26.47
C SER A 27 12.04 12.08 25.81
N ASP A 28 12.10 12.63 24.61
CA ASP A 28 10.93 13.01 23.80
C ASP A 28 11.04 12.50 22.36
N PRO A 29 10.89 11.18 22.12
CA PRO A 29 10.91 10.63 20.77
C PRO A 29 9.65 11.04 20.00
N TYR A 30 9.81 11.42 18.72
CA TYR A 30 8.64 11.64 17.87
C TYR A 30 7.88 10.32 17.67
N VAL A 31 6.55 10.35 17.81
CA VAL A 31 5.71 9.16 17.62
C VAL A 31 4.53 9.50 16.73
N THR A 32 4.35 8.75 15.65
CA THR A 32 3.30 9.00 14.65
C THR A 32 1.88 8.85 15.18
N LYS A 33 1.69 8.15 16.30
CA LYS A 33 0.39 8.03 16.98
C LYS A 33 0.06 9.22 17.89
N SER A 34 0.96 10.18 18.08
CA SER A 34 0.71 11.31 18.99
C SER A 34 -0.40 12.21 18.43
N PRO A 35 -1.28 12.77 19.28
CA PRO A 35 -2.33 13.68 18.82
C PRO A 35 -1.79 14.87 18.02
N GLU A 36 -0.63 15.40 18.43
CA GLU A 36 0.04 16.52 17.78
C GLU A 36 0.49 16.15 16.36
N TYR A 37 1.07 14.96 16.18
CA TYR A 37 1.50 14.44 14.89
C TYR A 37 0.31 14.22 13.96
N VAL A 38 -0.73 13.51 14.45
CA VAL A 38 -1.95 13.25 13.69
C VAL A 38 -2.65 14.56 13.30
N SER A 39 -2.71 15.54 14.19
CA SER A 39 -3.29 16.85 13.89
C SER A 39 -2.53 17.57 12.77
N THR A 40 -1.21 17.44 12.73
CA THR A 40 -0.36 18.04 11.71
C THR A 40 -0.55 17.34 10.37
N GLN A 41 -0.64 16.01 10.37
CA GLN A 41 -0.97 15.21 9.20
C GLN A 41 -2.33 15.58 8.61
N LEU A 42 -3.36 15.73 9.46
CA LEU A 42 -4.69 16.16 9.03
C LEU A 42 -4.68 17.56 8.43
N ARG A 43 -3.97 18.52 9.05
CA ARG A 43 -3.80 19.87 8.49
C ARG A 43 -3.12 19.84 7.12
N ALA A 44 -2.11 19.00 6.93
CA ALA A 44 -1.47 18.84 5.64
C ALA A 44 -2.44 18.26 4.59
N PHE A 45 -3.24 17.25 4.97
CA PHE A 45 -4.25 16.67 4.10
C PHE A 45 -5.32 17.67 3.69
N VAL A 46 -5.85 18.46 4.63
CA VAL A 46 -6.85 19.52 4.34
C VAL A 46 -6.31 20.52 3.32
N ARG A 47 -5.05 20.95 3.43
CA ARG A 47 -4.43 21.84 2.44
C ARG A 47 -4.35 21.23 1.04
N LEU A 48 -4.19 19.91 0.92
CA LEU A 48 -4.20 19.22 -0.38
C LEU A 48 -5.62 19.19 -0.98
N VAL A 49 -6.62 18.98 -0.14
CA VAL A 49 -8.04 19.03 -0.53
C VAL A 49 -8.42 20.45 -0.98
N GLU A 50 -8.05 21.48 -0.23
CA GLU A 50 -8.31 22.89 -0.57
C GLU A 50 -7.68 23.30 -1.90
N LYS A 51 -6.55 22.67 -2.27
CA LYS A 51 -5.87 22.89 -3.56
C LYS A 51 -6.47 22.07 -4.71
N GLY A 52 -7.49 21.24 -4.47
CA GLY A 52 -8.09 20.38 -5.47
C GLY A 52 -7.21 19.22 -5.93
N LEU A 53 -6.19 18.83 -5.14
CA LEU A 53 -5.26 17.74 -5.48
C LEU A 53 -5.77 16.36 -5.03
N VAL A 54 -6.85 16.33 -4.25
CA VAL A 54 -7.49 15.10 -3.76
C VAL A 54 -8.84 14.99 -4.43
N TYR A 55 -9.10 13.85 -5.08
CA TYR A 55 -10.36 13.54 -5.73
C TYR A 55 -10.75 12.09 -5.43
N TRP A 56 -12.00 11.76 -5.70
CA TRP A 56 -12.54 10.41 -5.54
C TRP A 56 -13.14 9.94 -6.86
N ASP A 57 -12.75 8.73 -7.28
CA ASP A 57 -13.17 8.15 -8.55
C ASP A 57 -13.14 6.62 -8.50
N PHE A 58 -13.87 5.97 -9.40
CA PHE A 58 -13.93 4.52 -9.55
C PHE A 58 -12.93 4.05 -10.60
N LYS A 59 -11.72 3.72 -10.15
CA LYS A 59 -10.64 3.19 -11.01
C LYS A 59 -10.35 1.72 -10.66
N PRO A 60 -10.09 0.83 -11.64
CA PRO A 60 -9.51 -0.46 -11.33
C PRO A 60 -8.14 -0.26 -10.68
N VAL A 61 -7.98 -0.81 -9.48
CA VAL A 61 -6.74 -0.72 -8.67
C VAL A 61 -6.25 -2.12 -8.32
N LEU A 62 -4.95 -2.24 -8.06
CA LEU A 62 -4.37 -3.48 -7.57
C LEU A 62 -4.85 -3.70 -6.14
N VAL A 63 -5.31 -4.91 -5.81
CA VAL A 63 -5.83 -5.26 -4.49
C VAL A 63 -5.01 -6.41 -3.94
N SER A 64 -4.56 -6.26 -2.69
CA SER A 64 -3.91 -7.34 -1.97
C SER A 64 -4.95 -8.36 -1.49
N PRO A 65 -4.91 -9.63 -1.93
CA PRO A 65 -5.85 -10.64 -1.45
C PRO A 65 -5.68 -10.95 0.04
N SER A 66 -4.47 -10.77 0.58
CA SER A 66 -4.16 -11.02 1.99
C SER A 66 -4.61 -9.87 2.89
N SER A 67 -4.47 -8.62 2.44
CA SER A 67 -4.82 -7.44 3.23
C SER A 67 -6.25 -6.95 3.00
N GLY A 68 -6.86 -7.34 1.88
CA GLY A 68 -8.23 -6.95 1.51
C GLY A 68 -8.38 -5.49 1.12
N THR A 69 -7.28 -4.80 0.82
CA THR A 69 -7.24 -3.36 0.54
C THR A 69 -6.60 -3.07 -0.81
N ALA A 70 -6.95 -1.91 -1.37
CA ALA A 70 -6.26 -1.37 -2.53
C ALA A 70 -4.81 -1.07 -2.16
N LEU A 71 -3.89 -1.47 -3.04
CA LEU A 71 -2.46 -1.22 -2.95
C LEU A 71 -2.11 0.04 -3.73
N ALA A 72 -1.22 0.85 -3.17
CA ALA A 72 -0.57 1.90 -3.94
C ALA A 72 0.46 1.30 -4.90
N GLU A 73 0.73 1.95 -6.04
CA GLU A 73 1.76 1.48 -6.99
C GLU A 73 3.15 1.38 -6.33
N SER A 74 3.44 2.23 -5.35
CA SER A 74 4.68 2.21 -4.58
C SER A 74 4.79 1.02 -3.61
N GLU A 75 3.69 0.34 -3.30
CA GLU A 75 3.69 -0.87 -2.45
C GLU A 75 3.87 -2.15 -3.28
N LEU A 76 3.95 -2.04 -4.61
CA LEU A 76 4.08 -3.19 -5.49
C LEU A 76 5.53 -3.69 -5.52
N GLU A 77 5.71 -4.96 -5.19
CA GLU A 77 6.98 -5.67 -5.38
C GLU A 77 6.79 -6.74 -6.46
N TYR A 78 7.60 -6.67 -7.52
CA TYR A 78 7.62 -7.69 -8.57
C TYR A 78 8.44 -8.89 -8.14
N LYS A 79 7.92 -10.09 -8.40
CA LYS A 79 8.64 -11.34 -8.22
C LYS A 79 8.86 -12.02 -9.56
N ASP A 80 10.12 -12.24 -9.92
CA ASP A 80 10.52 -12.78 -11.21
C ASP A 80 10.21 -14.29 -11.36
N ASP A 81 9.89 -14.97 -10.26
CA ASP A 81 9.54 -16.41 -10.23
C ASP A 81 8.05 -16.68 -10.53
N HIS A 82 7.26 -15.64 -10.82
CA HIS A 82 5.87 -15.81 -11.18
C HIS A 82 5.71 -16.39 -12.58
N SER A 83 5.21 -17.62 -12.66
CA SER A 83 4.75 -18.22 -13.92
C SER A 83 3.22 -18.20 -13.97
N SER A 84 2.68 -17.64 -15.05
CA SER A 84 1.25 -17.64 -15.34
C SER A 84 0.94 -18.73 -16.37
N LEU A 85 -0.20 -19.42 -16.19
CA LEU A 85 -0.69 -20.36 -17.19
C LEU A 85 -1.40 -19.60 -18.31
N ALA A 86 -0.83 -19.61 -19.51
CA ALA A 86 -1.46 -19.02 -20.69
C ALA A 86 -2.49 -19.99 -21.30
N VAL A 87 -3.67 -19.47 -21.66
CA VAL A 87 -4.76 -20.27 -22.24
C VAL A 87 -5.28 -19.61 -23.51
N PHE A 88 -5.44 -20.40 -24.57
CA PHE A 88 -6.01 -19.95 -25.84
C PHE A 88 -7.47 -20.38 -25.94
N TYR A 89 -8.37 -19.40 -26.05
CA TYR A 89 -9.81 -19.66 -26.21
C TYR A 89 -10.32 -19.15 -27.57
N ARG A 90 -11.22 -19.93 -28.17
CA ARG A 90 -11.78 -19.66 -29.51
C ARG A 90 -13.16 -19.05 -29.37
N PHE A 91 -13.30 -17.78 -29.75
CA PHE A 91 -14.60 -17.11 -29.77
C PHE A 91 -15.25 -17.24 -31.15
N LYS A 92 -16.55 -17.58 -31.16
CA LYS A 92 -17.37 -17.59 -32.37
C LYS A 92 -17.81 -16.16 -32.68
N VAL A 93 -17.46 -15.66 -33.85
CA VAL A 93 -17.83 -14.30 -34.28
C VAL A 93 -19.31 -14.29 -34.69
N SER A 94 -20.11 -13.38 -34.13
CA SER A 94 -21.49 -13.17 -34.61
C SER A 94 -21.47 -12.35 -35.89
N ASN A 95 -22.32 -12.72 -36.87
CA ASN A 95 -22.46 -12.13 -38.21
C ASN A 95 -21.52 -12.61 -39.35
N TYR A 96 -20.62 -13.57 -39.13
CA TYR A 96 -19.85 -14.19 -40.22
C TYR A 96 -19.96 -15.72 -40.19
N LYS A 97 -20.38 -16.32 -41.33
CA LYS A 97 -20.37 -17.77 -41.50
C LYS A 97 -18.91 -18.25 -41.53
N MET A 98 -18.49 -18.93 -40.47
CA MET A 98 -17.23 -19.67 -40.38
C MET A 98 -15.95 -18.83 -40.19
N SER A 99 -15.95 -17.87 -39.27
CA SER A 99 -14.71 -17.24 -38.79
C SER A 99 -14.62 -17.30 -37.26
N PHE A 100 -13.43 -17.63 -36.76
CA PHE A 100 -13.12 -17.76 -35.35
C PHE A 100 -12.00 -16.80 -34.99
N LEU A 101 -12.14 -16.12 -33.86
CA LEU A 101 -11.07 -15.30 -33.29
C LEU A 101 -10.42 -16.08 -32.14
N CYS A 102 -9.12 -16.34 -32.25
CA CYS A 102 -8.32 -16.90 -31.18
C CYS A 102 -7.72 -15.75 -30.38
N ILE A 103 -7.99 -15.72 -29.07
CA ILE A 103 -7.39 -14.77 -28.13
C ILE A 103 -6.57 -15.59 -27.14
N GLY A 104 -5.30 -15.23 -26.97
CA GLY A 104 -4.44 -15.73 -25.90
C GLY A 104 -4.45 -14.73 -24.74
N ILE A 105 -4.55 -15.23 -23.51
CA ILE A 105 -4.40 -14.50 -22.25
C ILE A 105 -3.19 -15.07 -21.53
#